data_AF-A0A6G4WTS6-F1
#
_entry.id   AF-A0A6G4WTS6-F1
#
_cell.length_a   1.000
_cell.length_b   1.000
_cell.length_c   1.000
_cell.angle_alpha   90.00
_cell.angle_beta   90.00
_cell.angle_gamma   90.00
#
_symmetry.space_group_name_H-M   'P 1'
#
loop_
_entity.id
_entity.type
_entity.pdbx_description
1 polymer ?
#
loop_
_entity_poly.entity_id
_entity_poly.type
_entity_poly.pdbx_seq_one_letter_code
_entity_poly.pdbx_strand_id
1 'polypeptide(L)'
;MENTESAAPDPPTGDRPSPADLFEIAAERALDDSAGPAERAAMITELLKAVDRRQKELTETRRADVLTLRETMTLAKVGKAIGLSTGRVDQIAKGK
;
A
#
# COMPACT_ATOMS: atom_id res chain seq x y z
N MET A 1 -16.18 15.63 30.87
CA MET A 1 -14.90 15.24 30.26
C MET A 1 -15.13 15.20 28.77
N GLU A 2 -14.70 16.24 28.07
CA GLU A 2 -14.82 16.31 26.61
C GLU A 2 -13.84 15.31 26.00
N ASN A 3 -14.36 14.36 25.24
CA ASN A 3 -13.53 13.47 24.43
C ASN A 3 -12.95 14.32 23.30
N THR A 4 -11.68 14.69 23.42
CA THR A 4 -10.89 15.22 22.30
C THR A 4 -10.77 14.12 21.25
N GLU A 5 -11.66 14.16 20.27
CA GLU A 5 -11.64 13.31 19.08
C GLU A 5 -10.39 13.67 18.27
N SER A 6 -9.31 12.91 18.44
CA SER A 6 -8.09 13.04 17.64
C SER A 6 -8.44 12.69 16.20
N ALA A 7 -8.58 13.70 15.35
CA ALA A 7 -8.64 13.52 13.91
C ALA A 7 -7.35 12.83 13.47
N ALA A 8 -7.48 11.74 12.70
CA ALA A 8 -6.32 11.10 12.08
C ALA A 8 -5.64 12.11 11.14
N PRO A 9 -4.31 12.22 11.13
CA PRO A 9 -3.62 13.07 10.17
C PRO A 9 -3.93 12.60 8.75
N ASP A 10 -4.24 13.55 7.86
CA ASP A 10 -4.45 13.27 6.45
C ASP A 10 -3.16 12.69 5.83
N PRO A 11 -3.27 11.77 4.85
CA PRO A 11 -2.10 11.28 4.13
C PRO A 11 -1.37 12.46 3.44
N PRO A 12 -0.03 12.43 3.36
CA PRO A 12 0.74 13.53 2.79
C PRO A 12 0.38 13.73 1.30
N THR A 13 -0.26 14.85 0.99
CA THR A 13 -0.56 15.34 -0.37
C THR A 13 0.61 16.19 -0.88
N GLY A 14 1.76 15.56 -1.13
CA GLY A 14 2.89 16.25 -1.77
C GLY A 14 2.82 16.15 -3.29
N ASP A 15 3.41 17.13 -4.00
CA ASP A 15 3.61 17.15 -5.47
C ASP A 15 4.49 15.98 -6.01
N ARG A 16 4.81 14.99 -5.18
CA ARG A 16 5.63 13.83 -5.55
C ARG A 16 4.72 12.68 -5.99
N PRO A 17 5.08 11.94 -7.04
CA PRO A 17 4.32 10.77 -7.47
C PRO A 17 4.19 9.78 -6.31
N SER A 18 2.99 9.20 -6.18
CA SER A 18 2.75 8.17 -5.18
C SER A 18 3.57 6.91 -5.48
N PRO A 19 3.77 6.01 -4.49
CA PRO A 19 4.40 4.73 -4.75
C PRO A 19 3.72 3.91 -5.86
N ALA A 20 2.39 4.05 -6.01
CA ALA A 20 1.65 3.43 -7.10
C ALA A 20 2.00 4.05 -8.45
N ASP A 21 2.06 5.38 -8.55
CA ASP A 21 2.43 6.07 -9.80
C ASP A 21 3.85 5.68 -10.25
N LEU A 22 4.79 5.57 -9.31
CA LEU A 22 6.15 5.11 -9.60
C LEU A 22 6.19 3.67 -10.09
N PHE A 23 5.35 2.79 -9.54
CA PHE A 23 5.21 1.42 -9.99
C PHE A 23 4.62 1.35 -11.40
N GLU A 24 3.56 2.11 -11.68
CA GLU A 24 2.92 2.16 -13.00
C GLU A 24 3.90 2.64 -14.08
N ILE A 25 4.65 3.72 -13.83
CA ILE A 25 5.68 4.20 -14.77
C ILE A 25 6.72 3.10 -15.08
N ALA A 26 7.12 2.34 -14.06
CA ALA A 26 8.07 1.25 -14.26
C ALA A 26 7.45 0.07 -15.00
N ALA A 27 6.18 -0.25 -14.72
CA ALA A 27 5.43 -1.31 -15.39
C ALA A 27 5.18 -0.97 -16.88
N GLU A 28 4.81 0.26 -17.21
CA GLU A 28 4.65 0.75 -18.58
C GLU A 28 5.93 0.54 -19.40
N ARG A 29 7.08 0.93 -18.84
CA ARG A 29 8.39 0.69 -19.48
C ARG A 29 8.66 -0.80 -19.68
N ALA A 30 8.31 -1.63 -18.70
CA ALA A 30 8.52 -3.07 -18.76
C ALA A 30 7.51 -3.80 -19.67
N LEU A 31 6.41 -3.15 -20.05
CA LEU A 31 5.38 -3.69 -20.94
C LEU A 31 5.46 -3.10 -22.35
N ASP A 32 6.45 -2.26 -22.64
CA ASP A 32 6.66 -1.69 -23.96
C ASP A 32 6.93 -2.79 -25.01
N ASP A 33 6.01 -2.90 -25.97
CA ASP A 33 6.07 -3.88 -27.06
C ASP A 33 7.09 -3.51 -28.14
N SER A 34 7.64 -2.30 -28.12
CA SER A 34 8.77 -1.90 -28.98
C SER A 34 10.09 -2.53 -28.55
N ALA A 35 10.21 -2.97 -27.29
CA ALA A 35 11.37 -3.71 -26.79
C ALA A 35 11.38 -5.17 -27.30
N GLY A 36 12.59 -5.72 -27.47
CA GLY A 36 12.75 -7.13 -27.83
C GLY A 36 12.23 -8.06 -26.71
N PRO A 37 11.72 -9.27 -27.03
CA PRO A 37 11.14 -10.17 -26.03
C PRO A 37 12.07 -10.51 -24.84
N ALA A 38 13.37 -10.64 -25.09
CA ALA A 38 14.35 -10.91 -24.03
C ALA A 38 14.53 -9.72 -23.07
N GLU A 39 14.57 -8.50 -23.60
CA GLU A 39 14.69 -7.27 -22.81
C GLU A 39 13.43 -7.05 -21.97
N ARG A 40 12.26 -7.23 -22.58
CA ARG A 40 10.97 -7.15 -21.89
C ARG A 40 10.88 -8.16 -20.74
N ALA A 41 11.24 -9.43 -20.99
CA ALA A 41 11.26 -10.46 -19.96
C ALA A 41 12.24 -10.13 -18.81
N ALA A 42 13.41 -9.54 -19.11
CA ALA A 42 14.37 -9.11 -18.10
C ALA A 42 13.81 -8.00 -17.21
N MET A 43 13.22 -6.95 -17.79
CA MET A 43 12.61 -5.84 -17.04
C MET A 43 11.47 -6.30 -16.14
N ILE A 44 10.56 -7.13 -16.67
CA ILE A 44 9.47 -7.72 -15.89
C ILE A 44 10.03 -8.57 -14.74
N THR A 45 11.08 -9.37 -14.99
CA THR A 45 11.72 -10.18 -13.95
C THR A 45 12.29 -9.32 -12.82
N GLU A 46 12.92 -8.19 -13.14
CA GLU A 46 13.46 -7.26 -12.13
C GLU A 46 12.36 -6.63 -11.28
N LEU A 47 11.26 -6.18 -11.91
CA LEU A 47 10.09 -5.64 -11.21
C LEU A 47 9.47 -6.67 -10.26
N LEU A 48 9.22 -7.89 -10.74
CA LEU A 48 8.64 -8.94 -9.92
C LEU A 48 9.54 -9.31 -8.73
N LYS A 49 10.86 -9.38 -8.94
CA LYS A 49 11.83 -9.58 -7.84
C LYS A 49 11.80 -8.45 -6.84
N ALA A 50 11.65 -7.21 -7.28
CA ALA A 50 11.57 -6.05 -6.37
C ALA A 50 10.32 -6.11 -5.49
N VAL A 51 9.17 -6.47 -6.07
CA VAL A 51 7.92 -6.67 -5.32
C VAL A 51 8.07 -7.82 -4.32
N ASP A 52 8.53 -8.99 -4.79
CA ASP A 52 8.66 -10.19 -3.97
C ASP A 52 9.54 -9.96 -2.72
N ARG A 53 10.69 -9.29 -2.89
CA ARG A 53 11.61 -8.97 -1.78
C ARG A 53 10.98 -8.11 -0.68
N ARG A 54 10.01 -7.26 -1.01
CA ARG A 54 9.41 -6.29 -0.07
C ARG A 54 8.00 -6.66 0.35
N GLN A 55 7.33 -7.57 -0.36
CA GLN A 55 5.91 -7.86 -0.16
C GLN A 55 5.60 -8.30 1.28
N LYS A 56 6.44 -9.17 1.84
CA LYS A 56 6.28 -9.65 3.22
C LYS A 56 6.38 -8.49 4.22
N GLU A 57 7.47 -7.74 4.17
CA GLU A 57 7.73 -6.61 5.06
C GLU A 57 6.61 -5.56 4.97
N LEU A 58 6.21 -5.15 3.75
CA LEU A 58 5.11 -4.21 3.55
C LEU A 58 3.78 -4.71 4.11
N THR A 59 3.49 -6.01 3.95
CA THR A 59 2.25 -6.62 4.46
C THR A 59 2.25 -6.69 5.98
N GLU A 60 3.38 -7.08 6.59
CA GLU A 60 3.55 -7.18 8.04
C GLU A 60 3.50 -5.80 8.70
N THR A 61 4.22 -4.81 8.16
CA THR A 61 4.19 -3.43 8.64
C THR A 61 2.78 -2.84 8.54
N ARG A 62 2.11 -2.97 7.38
CA ARG A 62 0.73 -2.51 7.23
C ARG A 62 -0.21 -3.15 8.25
N ARG A 63 -0.03 -4.45 8.54
CA ARG A 63 -0.82 -5.13 9.56
C ARG A 63 -0.55 -4.58 10.96
N ALA A 64 0.72 -4.38 11.31
CA ALA A 64 1.10 -3.81 12.60
C ALA A 64 0.48 -2.42 12.79
N ASP A 65 0.57 -1.55 11.78
CA ASP A 65 -0.02 -0.21 11.83
C ASP A 65 -1.54 -0.24 11.98
N VAL A 66 -2.23 -1.14 11.26
CA VAL A 66 -3.67 -1.35 11.44
C VAL A 66 -4.00 -1.80 12.85
N LEU A 67 -3.22 -2.71 13.45
CA LEU A 67 -3.44 -3.15 14.83
C LEU A 67 -3.24 -2.00 15.83
N THR A 68 -2.19 -1.20 15.68
CA THR A 68 -1.96 0.00 16.50
C THR A 68 -3.09 1.01 16.39
N LEU A 69 -3.56 1.32 15.17
CA LEU A 69 -4.70 2.21 14.99
C LEU A 69 -5.98 1.67 15.66
N ARG A 70 -6.15 0.33 15.68
CA ARG A 70 -7.30 -0.34 16.29
C ARG A 70 -7.30 -0.32 17.81
N GLU A 71 -6.19 0.04 18.45
CA GLU A 71 -6.14 0.28 19.90
C GLU A 71 -6.98 1.49 20.31
N THR A 72 -7.15 2.47 19.41
CA THR A 72 -7.84 3.75 19.70
C THR A 72 -9.03 4.05 18.79
N MET A 73 -9.13 3.42 17.62
CA MET A 73 -10.16 3.70 16.61
C MET A 73 -10.98 2.48 16.26
N THR A 74 -12.28 2.64 15.94
CA THR A 74 -13.13 1.55 15.40
C THR A 74 -12.67 1.11 14.01
N LEU A 75 -13.03 -0.11 13.55
CA LEU A 75 -12.69 -0.59 12.20
C LEU A 75 -13.13 0.39 11.10
N ALA A 76 -14.32 0.97 11.24
CA ALA A 76 -14.86 1.96 10.30
C ALA A 76 -14.04 3.26 10.28
N LYS A 77 -13.59 3.74 11.46
CA LYS A 77 -12.73 4.92 11.56
C LYS A 77 -11.35 4.66 10.95
N VAL A 78 -10.75 3.50 11.21
CA VAL A 78 -9.49 3.08 10.56
C VAL A 78 -9.66 3.01 9.05
N GLY A 79 -10.71 2.35 8.57
CA GLY A 79 -11.00 2.23 7.14
C GLY A 79 -11.13 3.58 6.44
N LYS A 80 -11.84 4.53 7.05
CA LYS A 80 -11.92 5.92 6.55
C LYS A 80 -10.55 6.59 6.48
N ALA A 81 -9.71 6.42 7.50
CA ALA A 81 -8.40 7.07 7.57
C ALA A 81 -7.41 6.56 6.50
N ILE A 82 -7.46 5.27 6.14
CA ILE A 82 -6.52 4.65 5.20
C ILE A 82 -7.14 4.31 3.83
N GLY A 83 -8.37 4.77 3.56
CA GLY A 83 -9.05 4.57 2.28
C GLY A 83 -9.48 3.12 2.01
N LEU A 84 -9.81 2.33 3.04
CA LEU A 84 -10.21 0.92 2.92
C LEU A 84 -11.62 0.67 3.47
N SER A 85 -12.28 -0.36 2.94
CA SER A 85 -13.54 -0.85 3.51
C SER A 85 -13.31 -1.48 4.89
N THR A 86 -14.31 -1.39 5.77
CA THR A 86 -14.29 -2.01 7.10
C THR A 86 -13.91 -3.49 7.06
N GLY A 87 -14.47 -4.25 6.09
CA GLY A 87 -14.16 -5.67 5.93
C GLY A 87 -12.70 -5.93 5.55
N ARG A 88 -12.09 -5.04 4.74
CA ARG A 88 -10.67 -5.18 4.37
C ARG A 88 -9.75 -4.89 5.56
N VAL A 89 -10.07 -3.90 6.38
CA VAL A 89 -9.33 -3.62 7.63
C VAL A 89 -9.38 -4.84 8.56
N ASP A 90 -10.54 -5.47 8.71
CA ASP A 90 -10.70 -6.69 9.53
C ASP A 90 -9.86 -7.87 9.02
N GLN A 91 -9.83 -8.09 7.70
CA GLN A 91 -8.97 -9.10 7.08
C GLN A 91 -7.49 -8.83 7.36
N ILE A 92 -7.03 -7.59 7.18
CA ILE A 92 -5.64 -7.20 7.46
C ILE A 92 -5.29 -7.46 8.92
N ALA A 93 -6.13 -7.03 9.86
CA ALA A 93 -5.91 -7.26 11.29
C ALA A 93 -5.81 -8.77 11.63
N LYS A 94 -6.61 -9.61 10.94
CA LYS A 94 -6.59 -11.07 11.07
C LYS A 94 -5.47 -11.76 10.29
N GLY A 95 -4.75 -11.05 9.42
CA GLY A 95 -3.68 -11.61 8.58
C GLY A 95 -4.18 -12.44 7.42
N LYS A 96 -5.36 -12.10 6.90
CA LYS A 96 -6.02 -12.79 5.80
C LYS A 96 -5.88 -12.02 4.49
#